data_AF-A0A372Q2S4-F1
#
_entry.id   AF-A0A372Q2S4-F1
#
_cell.length_a   1.000
_cell.length_b   1.000
_cell.length_c   1.000
_cell.angle_alpha   90.00
_cell.angle_beta   90.00
_cell.angle_gamma   90.00
#
_symmetry.space_group_name_H-M   'P 1'
#
loop_
_entity.id
_entity.type
_entity.pdbx_description
1 polymer ?
#
loop_
_entity_poly.entity_id
_entity_poly.type
_entity_poly.pdbx_seq_one_letter_code
_entity_poly.pdbx_strand_id
1 'polypeptide(L)'
;MTTSIKGKKQEKRANSGYIFCDTSRTLEVLSIHAELQTSKEYYSNPYYRAITKKENIPTPPWVPLLPGYCVIRKLCGQYIRLEIQSNNEEHLIYSWKIYENVEMSELIYSESNSDFFVSMKKYIKLSGKISIPDILGLHDPNIIYDLQLKVNSIYPHLFNITATKSQNKIAKLTTTMQKKGEKLLKKVSVISQPIICHGIEIKEPGMQLTPEETLALAVEYKALKKLEDTLRKRIKRAKTNNEYVKNLKYKLHEEKDQELLNN
;
A
#
# COMPACT_ATOMS: atom_id res chain seq x y z
N MET A 1 27.21 -0.01 -19.02
CA MET A 1 26.43 -1.13 -18.46
C MET A 1 25.11 -0.57 -17.93
N THR A 2 24.01 -0.94 -18.57
CA THR A 2 22.66 -0.39 -18.36
C THR A 2 22.04 -0.98 -17.10
N THR A 3 21.92 -0.19 -16.02
CA THR A 3 21.24 -0.64 -14.80
C THR A 3 19.72 -0.61 -15.02
N SER A 4 19.16 -1.80 -15.20
CA SER A 4 17.72 -2.02 -15.38
C SER A 4 16.92 -1.48 -14.18
N ILE A 5 15.77 -0.85 -14.46
CA ILE A 5 14.77 -0.37 -13.48
C ILE A 5 14.03 -1.55 -12.80
N LYS A 6 14.39 -2.81 -13.09
CA LYS A 6 13.87 -3.98 -12.38
C LYS A 6 14.30 -3.95 -10.90
N GLY A 7 13.32 -3.77 -10.01
CA GLY A 7 13.53 -3.81 -8.55
C GLY A 7 13.44 -2.47 -7.83
N LYS A 8 12.91 -1.41 -8.44
CA LYS A 8 12.68 -0.11 -7.76
C LYS A 8 11.18 0.16 -7.58
N LYS A 9 10.72 0.34 -6.34
CA LYS A 9 9.34 0.78 -6.04
C LYS A 9 9.31 2.30 -6.05
N GLN A 10 8.53 2.89 -6.96
CA GLN A 10 8.40 4.35 -7.11
C GLN A 10 7.25 4.87 -6.25
N GLU A 11 7.53 5.87 -5.40
CA GLU A 11 6.53 6.57 -4.62
C GLU A 11 6.45 8.04 -5.03
N LYS A 12 5.23 8.55 -5.23
CA LYS A 12 4.95 9.91 -5.73
C LYS A 12 4.46 10.79 -4.59
N ARG A 13 5.16 11.90 -4.30
CA ARG A 13 4.73 12.89 -3.29
C ARG A 13 3.88 14.01 -3.88
N ALA A 14 3.12 14.68 -3.00
CA ALA A 14 2.33 15.87 -3.28
C ALA A 14 3.15 17.03 -3.86
N ASN A 15 4.45 17.12 -3.53
CA ASN A 15 5.35 18.19 -4.00
C ASN A 15 6.23 17.76 -5.18
N SER A 16 5.76 16.86 -6.05
CA SER A 16 6.44 16.41 -7.29
C SER A 16 7.77 15.65 -7.16
N GLY A 17 8.26 15.41 -5.94
CA GLY A 17 9.44 14.58 -5.69
C GLY A 17 9.14 13.08 -5.74
N TYR A 18 9.99 12.31 -6.43
CA TYR A 18 9.96 10.85 -6.44
C TYR A 18 10.95 10.28 -5.43
N ILE A 19 10.53 9.23 -4.72
CA ILE A 19 11.40 8.37 -3.93
C ILE A 19 11.37 6.99 -4.57
N PHE A 20 12.56 6.40 -4.77
CA PHE A 20 12.69 5.02 -5.22
C PHE A 20 13.32 4.20 -4.11
N CYS A 21 12.58 3.22 -3.61
CA CYS A 21 13.14 2.20 -2.73
C CYS A 21 13.75 1.10 -3.61
N ASP A 22 15.04 0.82 -3.39
CA ASP A 22 15.75 -0.26 -4.05
C ASP A 22 15.43 -1.56 -3.31
N THR A 23 14.63 -2.43 -3.94
CA THR A 23 14.24 -3.73 -3.39
C THR A 23 15.12 -4.86 -3.91
N SER A 24 16.18 -4.57 -4.66
CA SER A 24 17.11 -5.60 -5.15
C SER A 24 17.95 -6.20 -4.01
N ARG A 25 18.07 -5.48 -2.90
CA ARG A 25 18.82 -5.90 -1.72
C ARG A 25 17.92 -6.55 -0.68
N THR A 26 18.44 -7.58 -0.04
CA THR A 26 17.79 -8.24 1.08
C THR A 26 17.94 -7.37 2.32
N LEU A 27 16.80 -7.11 2.98
CA LEU A 27 16.78 -6.47 4.28
C LEU A 27 17.25 -7.47 5.34
N GLU A 28 18.26 -7.09 6.11
CA GLU A 28 18.83 -7.89 7.19
C GLU A 28 18.30 -7.42 8.54
N VAL A 29 18.05 -8.36 9.44
CA VAL A 29 17.61 -8.08 10.81
C VAL A 29 18.72 -8.58 11.73
N LEU A 30 19.43 -7.63 12.32
CA LEU A 30 20.52 -7.86 13.27
C LEU A 30 20.01 -8.10 14.70
N SER A 31 20.89 -8.60 15.57
CA SER A 31 20.59 -8.85 16.99
C SER A 31 20.28 -7.56 17.75
N ILE A 32 20.83 -6.42 17.33
CA ILE A 32 20.49 -5.10 17.87
C ILE A 32 18.99 -4.76 17.74
N HIS A 33 18.25 -5.41 16.83
CA HIS A 33 16.81 -5.24 16.69
C HIS A 33 16.00 -6.10 17.65
N ALA A 34 16.59 -6.97 18.46
CA ALA A 34 15.86 -7.88 19.33
C ALA A 34 15.03 -7.16 20.40
N GLU A 35 15.44 -5.96 20.81
CA GLU A 35 14.75 -5.16 21.81
C GLU A 35 14.47 -3.75 21.31
N LEU A 36 13.29 -3.22 21.65
CA LEU A 36 12.90 -1.88 21.26
C LEU A 36 13.56 -0.85 22.18
N GLN A 37 14.72 -0.35 21.77
CA GLN A 37 15.46 0.66 22.51
C GLN A 37 14.76 2.02 22.44
N THR A 38 14.12 2.43 23.55
CA THR A 38 13.43 3.73 23.68
C THR A 38 14.32 4.83 24.30
N SER A 39 15.55 4.49 24.68
CA SER A 39 16.49 5.44 25.30
C SER A 39 16.99 6.49 24.30
N LYS A 40 17.36 7.66 24.83
CA LYS A 40 17.69 8.89 24.08
C LYS A 40 19.11 8.91 23.48
N GLU A 41 19.88 7.83 23.50
CA GLU A 41 21.22 7.84 22.91
C GLU A 41 21.10 7.68 21.38
N TYR A 42 21.21 8.82 20.69
CA TYR A 42 20.78 9.00 19.29
C TYR A 42 21.66 8.33 18.24
N TYR A 43 22.90 7.94 18.57
CA TYR A 43 23.91 7.60 17.55
C TYR A 43 23.92 6.12 17.16
N SER A 44 23.31 5.24 17.96
CA SER A 44 23.31 3.79 17.73
C SER A 44 21.91 3.16 17.76
N ASN A 45 20.84 3.96 17.92
CA ASN A 45 19.50 3.42 18.06
C ASN A 45 19.02 2.77 16.73
N PRO A 46 18.69 1.46 16.72
CA PRO A 46 18.20 0.78 15.53
C PRO A 46 16.77 1.16 15.14
N TYR A 47 16.10 1.96 15.97
CA TYR A 47 14.72 2.37 15.79
C TYR A 47 14.59 3.88 15.67
N TYR A 48 13.87 4.31 14.63
CA TYR A 48 13.48 5.69 14.45
C TYR A 48 12.04 5.93 14.90
N ARG A 49 11.79 7.00 15.68
CA ARG A 49 10.42 7.39 16.08
C ARG A 49 9.75 8.23 15.00
N ALA A 50 8.92 7.63 14.16
CA ALA A 50 8.07 8.36 13.22
C ALA A 50 7.04 9.21 13.98
N ILE A 51 6.96 10.51 13.69
CA ILE A 51 5.89 11.36 14.20
C ILE A 51 4.87 11.50 13.07
N THR A 52 3.80 10.71 13.10
CA THR A 52 2.69 10.87 12.17
C THR A 52 1.74 11.93 12.73
N LYS A 53 1.41 12.96 11.95
CA LYS A 53 0.48 14.04 12.37
C LYS A 53 -0.97 13.57 12.59
N LYS A 54 -1.26 12.27 12.44
CA LYS A 54 -2.60 11.70 12.64
C LYS A 54 -2.62 10.97 13.98
N GLU A 55 -3.27 11.58 14.96
CA GLU A 55 -3.39 11.16 16.37
C GLU A 55 -4.08 9.80 16.63
N ASN A 56 -4.28 8.94 15.62
CA ASN A 56 -5.11 7.73 15.76
C ASN A 56 -4.41 6.43 15.29
N ILE A 57 -3.09 6.30 15.46
CA ILE A 57 -2.42 4.99 15.28
C ILE A 57 -2.11 4.39 16.66
N PRO A 58 -2.69 3.23 17.04
CA PRO A 58 -2.53 2.64 18.38
C PRO A 58 -1.16 1.99 18.63
N THR A 59 -0.32 1.86 17.60
CA THR A 59 0.98 1.19 17.68
C THR A 59 2.09 2.23 17.82
N PRO A 60 3.11 1.96 18.67
CA PRO A 60 4.17 2.92 18.89
C PRO A 60 4.89 3.15 17.56
N PRO A 61 5.18 4.41 17.17
CA PRO A 61 5.53 4.71 15.80
C PRO A 61 7.04 4.49 15.57
N TRP A 62 7.56 3.36 16.03
CA TRP A 62 8.94 2.98 15.86
C TRP A 62 9.11 2.26 14.53
N VAL A 63 10.09 2.74 13.77
CA VAL A 63 10.43 2.22 12.45
C VAL A 63 11.82 1.60 12.57
N PRO A 64 11.98 0.30 12.32
CA PRO A 64 13.30 -0.32 12.34
C PRO A 64 14.15 0.15 11.17
N LEU A 65 15.42 0.46 11.44
CA LEU A 65 16.43 0.89 10.48
C LEU A 65 17.26 -0.34 10.06
N LEU A 66 16.85 -0.99 8.98
CA LEU A 66 17.42 -2.27 8.57
C LEU A 66 18.59 -2.10 7.59
N PRO A 67 19.72 -2.79 7.79
CA PRO A 67 20.74 -2.95 6.76
C PRO A 67 20.15 -3.51 5.46
N GLY A 68 20.66 -3.02 4.33
CA GLY A 68 20.12 -3.30 3.01
C GLY A 68 18.99 -2.34 2.59
N TYR A 69 18.43 -1.55 3.52
CA TYR A 69 17.46 -0.52 3.16
C TYR A 69 18.16 0.58 2.35
N CYS A 70 17.70 0.78 1.11
CA CYS A 70 18.30 1.69 0.17
C CYS A 70 17.23 2.54 -0.51
N VAL A 71 17.43 3.85 -0.49
CA VAL A 71 16.51 4.85 -1.01
C VAL A 71 17.24 5.80 -1.94
N ILE A 72 16.61 6.10 -3.06
CA ILE A 72 17.10 7.03 -4.06
C ILE A 72 16.10 8.18 -4.14
N ARG A 73 16.60 9.41 -4.04
CA ARG A 73 15.76 10.61 -4.06
C ARG A 73 16.43 11.75 -4.81
N LYS A 74 15.63 12.53 -5.53
CA LYS A 74 16.08 13.82 -6.06
C LYS A 74 15.92 14.92 -4.99
N LEU A 75 17.02 15.57 -4.61
CA LEU A 75 17.08 16.65 -3.63
C LEU A 75 17.93 17.79 -4.20
N CYS A 76 17.41 19.02 -4.16
CA CYS A 76 18.11 20.23 -4.62
C CYS A 76 18.76 20.10 -6.03
N GLY A 77 18.09 19.41 -6.95
CA GLY A 77 18.58 19.18 -8.32
C GLY A 77 19.48 17.95 -8.48
N GLN A 78 20.02 17.39 -7.40
CA GLN A 78 20.91 16.23 -7.42
C GLN A 78 20.17 14.93 -7.07
N TYR A 79 20.72 13.79 -7.50
CA TYR A 79 20.20 12.47 -7.16
C TYR A 79 21.02 11.88 -6.02
N ILE A 80 20.34 11.49 -4.95
CA ILE A 80 21.00 11.04 -3.73
C ILE A 80 20.55 9.63 -3.45
N ARG A 81 21.50 8.71 -3.38
CA ARG A 81 21.32 7.35 -2.92
C ARG A 81 21.73 7.28 -1.46
N LEU A 82 20.89 6.69 -0.64
CA LEU A 82 21.00 6.57 0.79
C LEU A 82 20.87 5.10 1.13
N GLU A 83 21.79 4.59 1.91
CA GLU A 83 21.89 3.16 2.14
C GLU A 83 22.33 2.89 3.58
N ILE A 84 21.57 2.03 4.24
CA ILE A 84 21.85 1.54 5.59
C ILE A 84 22.63 0.23 5.44
N GLN A 85 23.75 0.15 6.14
CA GLN A 85 24.65 -1.00 6.19
C GLN A 85 24.89 -1.39 7.65
N SER A 86 25.46 -2.56 7.86
CA SER A 86 25.98 -3.01 9.15
C SER A 86 27.50 -3.07 9.10
N ASN A 87 28.14 -2.81 10.24
CA ASN A 87 29.55 -3.14 10.43
C ASN A 87 29.70 -4.55 11.01
N ASN A 88 30.95 -5.01 11.15
CA ASN A 88 31.27 -6.32 11.71
C ASN A 88 30.84 -6.49 13.17
N GLU A 89 30.54 -5.38 13.88
CA GLU A 89 30.10 -5.34 15.27
C GLU A 89 28.57 -5.14 15.37
N GLU A 90 27.83 -5.38 14.29
CA GLU A 90 26.38 -5.17 14.18
C GLU A 90 25.91 -3.72 14.41
N HIS A 91 26.78 -2.72 14.36
CA HIS A 91 26.39 -1.32 14.37
C HIS A 91 25.92 -0.84 13.00
N LEU A 92 24.93 0.05 12.99
CA LEU A 92 24.43 0.66 11.76
C LEU A 92 25.44 1.67 11.21
N ILE A 93 25.84 1.46 9.96
CA ILE A 93 26.61 2.42 9.17
C ILE A 93 25.70 3.01 8.11
N TYR A 94 25.79 4.31 7.96
CA TYR A 94 25.00 5.07 7.01
C TYR A 94 25.88 5.54 5.87
N SER A 95 25.54 5.13 4.65
CA SER A 95 26.25 5.53 3.45
C SER A 95 25.35 6.37 2.54
N TRP A 96 25.94 7.41 1.96
CA TRP A 96 25.24 8.25 0.99
C TRP A 96 26.14 8.52 -0.21
N LYS A 97 25.50 8.64 -1.39
CA LYS A 97 26.15 8.90 -2.67
C LYS A 97 25.34 9.95 -3.43
N ILE A 98 26.00 10.97 -3.93
CA ILE A 98 25.40 12.04 -4.73
C ILE A 98 25.79 11.85 -6.18
N TYR A 99 24.80 11.90 -7.05
CA TYR A 99 24.92 11.74 -8.49
C TYR A 99 24.34 12.95 -9.21
N GLU A 100 24.92 13.26 -10.36
CA GLU A 100 24.44 14.34 -11.23
C GLU A 100 23.19 13.92 -12.01
N ASN A 101 23.13 12.65 -12.41
CA ASN A 101 22.10 12.13 -13.30
C ASN A 101 21.26 10.98 -12.69
N VAL A 102 20.11 10.71 -13.31
CA VAL A 102 19.16 9.65 -12.89
C VAL A 102 19.77 8.26 -13.02
N GLU A 103 20.64 8.08 -14.02
CA GLU A 103 21.29 6.81 -14.34
C GLU A 103 22.35 6.42 -13.31
N MET A 104 22.74 7.34 -12.43
CA MET A 104 23.76 7.15 -11.40
C MET A 104 25.12 6.75 -11.97
N SER A 105 25.45 7.23 -13.17
CA SER A 105 26.74 6.96 -13.81
C SER A 105 27.82 7.94 -13.38
N GLU A 106 27.44 9.15 -12.96
CA GLU A 106 28.36 10.23 -12.57
C GLU A 106 28.26 10.48 -11.07
N LEU A 107 29.20 9.92 -10.31
CA LEU A 107 29.32 10.10 -8.87
C LEU A 107 30.04 11.43 -8.58
N ILE A 108 29.39 12.31 -7.81
CA ILE A 108 29.96 13.58 -7.37
C ILE A 108 30.68 13.40 -6.03
N TYR A 109 29.97 12.86 -5.04
CA TYR A 109 30.47 12.64 -3.68
C TYR A 109 29.92 11.36 -3.09
N SER A 110 30.68 10.73 -2.21
CA SER A 110 30.22 9.60 -1.40
C SER A 110 30.91 9.60 -0.04
N GLU A 111 30.16 9.29 1.00
CA GLU A 111 30.70 9.13 2.35
C GLU A 111 29.91 8.04 3.10
N SER A 112 30.58 7.39 4.05
CA SER A 112 29.98 6.45 4.99
C SER A 112 30.33 6.88 6.41
N ASN A 113 29.33 7.04 7.25
CA ASN A 113 29.49 7.55 8.62
C ASN A 113 28.47 6.91 9.56
N SER A 114 28.72 6.91 10.86
CA SER A 114 27.71 6.57 11.87
C SER A 114 26.68 7.70 12.07
N ASP A 115 27.05 8.96 11.78
CA ASP A 115 26.13 10.09 11.74
C ASP A 115 25.77 10.45 10.28
N PHE A 116 24.66 9.88 9.83
CA PHE A 116 24.10 10.05 8.49
C PHE A 116 23.89 11.53 8.11
N PHE A 117 23.33 12.35 9.01
CA PHE A 117 22.79 13.66 8.66
C PHE A 117 23.81 14.76 8.75
N VAL A 118 24.70 14.70 9.74
CA VAL A 118 25.74 15.72 9.92
C VAL A 118 26.75 15.67 8.77
N SER A 119 27.12 14.47 8.31
CA SER A 119 28.04 14.30 7.17
C SER A 119 27.42 14.80 5.86
N MET A 120 26.21 14.36 5.54
CA MET A 120 25.54 14.69 4.28
C MET A 120 25.17 16.17 4.14
N LYS A 121 24.77 16.84 5.22
CA LYS A 121 24.32 18.24 5.19
C LYS A 121 25.38 19.22 4.68
N LYS A 122 26.66 18.88 4.79
CA LYS A 122 27.77 19.70 4.26
C LYS A 122 27.78 19.78 2.73
N TYR A 123 27.24 18.77 2.05
CA TYR A 123 27.35 18.63 0.59
C TYR A 123 26.08 19.00 -0.17
N ILE A 124 24.93 19.08 0.52
CA ILE A 124 23.66 19.45 -0.09
C ILE A 124 23.23 20.82 0.44
N LYS A 125 23.01 21.77 -0.48
CA LYS A 125 22.41 23.07 -0.17
C LYS A 125 20.91 22.89 0.13
N LEU A 126 20.57 22.35 1.29
CA LEU A 126 19.17 22.19 1.73
C LEU A 126 18.60 23.56 2.13
N SER A 127 17.63 24.07 1.37
CA SER A 127 16.82 25.21 1.80
C SER A 127 15.62 24.70 2.62
N GLY A 128 15.63 25.00 3.92
CA GLY A 128 14.55 24.63 4.85
C GLY A 128 14.85 23.45 5.78
N LYS A 129 13.88 23.11 6.64
CA LYS A 129 13.97 21.97 7.57
C LYS A 129 13.38 20.73 6.90
N ILE A 130 14.24 19.82 6.43
CA ILE A 130 13.83 18.51 5.96
C ILE A 130 14.09 17.50 7.08
N SER A 131 13.09 16.68 7.40
CA SER A 131 13.21 15.69 8.47
C SER A 131 13.93 14.41 8.01
N ILE A 132 14.50 13.67 8.96
CA ILE A 132 15.13 12.36 8.73
C ILE A 132 14.15 11.36 8.06
N PRO A 133 12.90 11.22 8.54
CA PRO A 133 11.88 10.39 7.90
C PRO A 133 11.56 10.84 6.50
N ASP A 134 11.54 12.15 6.26
CA ASP A 134 11.29 12.68 4.95
C ASP A 134 12.34 12.18 3.96
N ILE A 135 13.62 12.26 4.33
CA ILE A 135 14.74 11.86 3.47
C ILE A 135 14.71 10.35 3.20
N LEU A 136 14.44 9.55 4.23
CA LEU A 136 14.41 8.08 4.15
C LEU A 136 13.07 7.49 3.64
N GLY A 137 12.05 8.33 3.39
CA GLY A 137 10.74 7.85 2.96
C GLY A 137 9.90 7.22 4.08
N LEU A 138 10.30 7.38 5.36
CA LEU A 138 9.62 6.80 6.53
C LEU A 138 8.34 7.57 6.93
N HIS A 139 7.61 8.07 5.93
CA HIS A 139 6.27 8.63 6.07
C HIS A 139 5.20 7.76 5.38
N ASP A 140 5.59 6.87 4.46
CA ASP A 140 4.66 5.92 3.85
C ASP A 140 4.32 4.83 4.86
N PRO A 141 3.05 4.71 5.29
CA PRO A 141 2.63 3.64 6.18
C PRO A 141 2.93 2.24 5.63
N ASN A 142 2.97 2.06 4.30
CA ASN A 142 3.29 0.77 3.70
C ASN A 142 4.76 0.42 3.88
N ILE A 143 5.67 1.38 3.69
CA ILE A 143 7.11 1.16 3.91
C ILE A 143 7.37 0.84 5.37
N ILE A 144 6.79 1.63 6.28
CA ILE A 144 6.90 1.40 7.73
C ILE A 144 6.41 -0.01 8.08
N TYR A 145 5.25 -0.40 7.56
CA TYR A 145 4.67 -1.71 7.81
C TYR A 145 5.53 -2.85 7.25
N ASP A 146 6.09 -2.71 6.04
CA ASP A 146 6.96 -3.71 5.43
C ASP A 146 8.25 -3.92 6.26
N LEU A 147 8.83 -2.83 6.80
CA LEU A 147 10.00 -2.88 7.68
C LEU A 147 9.67 -3.54 9.03
N GLN A 148 8.56 -3.15 9.65
CA GLN A 148 8.09 -3.75 10.91
C GLN A 148 7.79 -5.25 10.76
N LEU A 149 7.15 -5.64 9.64
CA LEU A 149 6.90 -7.05 9.31
C LEU A 149 8.18 -7.87 9.27
N LYS A 150 9.25 -7.33 8.70
CA LYS A 150 10.52 -8.04 8.55
C LYS A 150 11.14 -8.34 9.92
N VAL A 151 11.16 -7.37 10.82
CA VAL A 151 11.64 -7.56 12.20
C VAL A 151 10.72 -8.52 12.95
N ASN A 152 9.40 -8.34 12.86
CA ASN A 152 8.43 -9.16 13.58
C ASN A 152 8.38 -10.63 13.11
N SER A 153 8.92 -10.93 11.92
CA SER A 153 9.11 -12.31 11.46
C SER A 153 10.17 -13.06 12.27
N ILE A 154 11.09 -12.35 12.92
CA ILE A 154 12.18 -12.90 13.73
C ILE A 154 11.88 -12.66 15.22
N TYR A 155 11.40 -11.47 15.55
CA TYR A 155 11.07 -11.03 16.91
C TYR A 155 9.57 -10.65 17.01
N PRO A 156 8.66 -11.65 17.14
CA PRO A 156 7.22 -11.45 16.98
C PRO A 156 6.54 -10.63 18.09
N HIS A 157 7.26 -10.32 19.17
CA HIS A 157 6.77 -9.60 20.33
C HIS A 157 6.93 -8.07 20.20
N LEU A 158 7.68 -7.59 19.21
CA LEU A 158 8.05 -6.17 19.10
C LEU A 158 6.97 -5.29 18.47
N PHE A 159 6.22 -5.83 17.50
CA PHE A 159 5.20 -5.05 16.79
C PHE A 159 3.84 -5.74 16.81
N ASN A 160 2.79 -5.00 17.16
CA ASN A 160 1.41 -5.50 17.09
C ASN A 160 0.85 -5.40 15.67
N ILE A 161 1.26 -6.33 14.80
CA ILE A 161 0.98 -6.34 13.36
C ILE A 161 -0.45 -6.79 13.01
N THR A 162 -1.11 -7.51 13.92
CA THR A 162 -2.48 -8.01 13.69
C THR A 162 -3.51 -6.88 13.60
N ALA A 163 -3.30 -5.79 14.34
CA ALA A 163 -4.14 -4.59 14.27
C ALA A 163 -4.01 -3.82 12.94
N THR A 164 -2.83 -3.81 12.32
CA THR A 164 -2.57 -3.07 11.07
C THR A 164 -3.10 -3.80 9.82
N LYS A 165 -3.12 -5.14 9.79
CA LYS A 165 -3.72 -5.89 8.66
C LYS A 165 -5.23 -5.66 8.52
N SER A 166 -5.95 -5.62 9.64
CA SER A 166 -7.39 -5.31 9.64
C SER A 166 -7.64 -3.86 9.25
N GLN A 167 -6.84 -2.92 9.77
CA GLN A 167 -6.91 -1.50 9.40
C GLN A 167 -6.63 -1.26 7.92
N ASN A 168 -5.64 -1.93 7.31
CA ASN A 168 -5.35 -1.82 5.87
C ASN A 168 -6.48 -2.35 4.99
N LYS A 169 -7.15 -3.43 5.43
CA LYS A 169 -8.37 -3.93 4.77
C LYS A 169 -9.50 -2.92 4.85
N ILE A 170 -9.68 -2.29 6.01
CA ILE A 170 -10.69 -1.23 6.22
C ILE A 170 -10.36 -0.02 5.35
N ALA A 171 -9.12 0.49 5.34
CA ALA A 171 -8.71 1.63 4.52
C ALA A 171 -8.93 1.39 3.01
N LYS A 172 -8.62 0.18 2.53
CA LYS A 172 -8.87 -0.22 1.14
C LYS A 172 -10.36 -0.31 0.81
N LEU A 173 -11.17 -0.81 1.75
CA LEU A 173 -12.62 -0.84 1.62
C LEU A 173 -13.19 0.59 1.59
N THR A 174 -12.80 1.44 2.53
CA THR A 174 -13.23 2.85 2.63
C THR A 174 -12.92 3.61 1.36
N THR A 175 -11.69 3.54 0.84
CA THR A 175 -11.32 4.20 -0.43
C THR A 175 -12.09 3.65 -1.63
N THR A 176 -12.37 2.35 -1.67
CA THR A 176 -13.18 1.75 -2.74
C THR A 176 -14.64 2.21 -2.66
N MET A 177 -15.19 2.30 -1.46
CA MET A 177 -16.55 2.79 -1.21
C MET A 177 -16.69 4.28 -1.52
N GLN A 178 -15.74 5.11 -1.08
CA GLN A 178 -15.68 6.54 -1.43
C GLN A 178 -15.66 6.76 -2.95
N LYS A 179 -14.77 6.06 -3.67
CA LYS A 179 -14.71 6.14 -5.15
C LYS A 179 -16.00 5.69 -5.82
N LYS A 180 -16.71 4.71 -5.25
CA LYS A 180 -18.03 4.28 -5.75
C LYS A 180 -19.10 5.33 -5.46
N GLY A 181 -19.11 5.91 -4.26
CA GLY A 181 -20.01 7.00 -3.87
C GLY A 181 -19.82 8.23 -4.77
N GLU A 182 -18.59 8.66 -5.00
CA GLU A 182 -18.27 9.75 -5.93
C GLU A 182 -18.74 9.46 -7.36
N LYS A 183 -18.58 8.22 -7.85
CA LYS A 183 -19.09 7.80 -9.17
C LYS A 183 -20.62 7.84 -9.25
N LEU A 184 -21.32 7.51 -8.15
CA LEU A 184 -22.77 7.59 -8.09
C LEU A 184 -23.22 9.05 -8.07
N LEU A 185 -22.61 9.90 -7.24
CA LEU A 185 -22.88 11.34 -7.20
C LEU A 185 -22.67 12.01 -8.56
N LYS A 186 -21.58 11.67 -9.27
CA LYS A 186 -21.32 12.19 -10.63
C LYS A 186 -22.38 11.79 -11.65
N LYS A 187 -22.97 10.60 -11.54
CA LYS A 187 -24.07 10.15 -12.43
C LYS A 187 -25.39 10.89 -12.16
N VAL A 188 -25.51 11.45 -10.97
CA VAL A 188 -26.76 11.95 -10.40
C VAL A 188 -26.85 13.48 -10.46
N SER A 189 -25.71 14.18 -10.55
CA SER A 189 -25.57 15.65 -10.54
C SER A 189 -26.37 16.42 -11.62
N VAL A 190 -27.24 15.77 -12.39
CA VAL A 190 -28.10 16.38 -13.41
C VAL A 190 -29.46 16.82 -12.84
N ILE A 191 -29.88 16.36 -11.64
CA ILE A 191 -31.24 16.60 -11.13
C ILE A 191 -31.19 17.13 -9.69
N SER A 192 -31.67 18.36 -9.50
CA SER A 192 -31.90 19.00 -8.20
C SER A 192 -33.14 18.39 -7.53
N GLN A 193 -33.09 18.13 -6.21
CA GLN A 193 -34.06 17.45 -5.30
C GLN A 193 -33.67 16.01 -4.89
N PRO A 194 -34.11 15.50 -3.70
CA PRO A 194 -33.42 14.41 -3.01
C PRO A 194 -33.28 13.17 -3.88
N ILE A 195 -32.04 12.73 -4.02
CA ILE A 195 -31.67 11.73 -5.00
C ILE A 195 -31.96 10.36 -4.41
N ILE A 196 -33.06 9.75 -4.83
CA ILE A 196 -33.34 8.34 -4.56
C ILE A 196 -32.86 7.52 -5.76
N CYS A 197 -31.81 6.72 -5.58
CA CYS A 197 -31.30 5.80 -6.60
C CYS A 197 -31.63 4.36 -6.20
N HIS A 198 -32.46 3.66 -6.98
CA HIS A 198 -32.90 2.29 -6.69
C HIS A 198 -33.51 2.12 -5.29
N GLY A 199 -34.27 3.12 -4.82
CA GLY A 199 -34.89 3.11 -3.49
C GLY A 199 -33.97 3.51 -2.32
N ILE A 200 -32.73 3.91 -2.60
CA ILE A 200 -31.78 4.36 -1.58
C ILE A 200 -31.59 5.87 -1.70
N GLU A 201 -31.82 6.59 -0.61
CA GLU A 201 -31.54 8.02 -0.50
C GLU A 201 -30.02 8.25 -0.50
N ILE A 202 -29.52 8.97 -1.50
CA ILE A 202 -28.13 9.38 -1.60
C ILE A 202 -27.95 10.69 -0.83
N LYS A 203 -27.33 10.59 0.34
CA LYS A 203 -26.96 11.75 1.17
C LYS A 203 -25.58 12.28 0.78
N GLU A 204 -25.29 13.52 1.17
CA GLU A 204 -23.98 14.13 0.97
C GLU A 204 -22.85 13.30 1.63
N PRO A 205 -21.64 13.27 1.04
CA PRO A 205 -20.53 12.53 1.60
C PRO A 205 -20.15 13.08 2.99
N GLY A 206 -20.26 12.24 4.02
CA GLY A 206 -19.85 12.61 5.37
C GLY A 206 -20.78 12.21 6.51
N MET A 207 -21.86 11.46 6.26
CA MET A 207 -22.68 10.94 7.36
C MET A 207 -21.81 10.06 8.27
N GLN A 208 -21.51 10.56 9.47
CA GLN A 208 -20.78 9.82 10.49
C GLN A 208 -21.72 8.74 11.02
N LEU A 209 -21.45 7.50 10.65
CA LEU A 209 -22.12 6.34 11.21
C LEU A 209 -21.47 6.02 12.55
N THR A 210 -22.28 5.75 13.56
CA THR A 210 -21.78 5.18 14.81
C THR A 210 -21.20 3.77 14.55
N PRO A 211 -20.36 3.25 15.46
CA PRO A 211 -19.86 1.88 15.33
C PRO A 211 -20.97 0.83 15.21
N GLU A 212 -22.09 1.05 15.89
CA GLU A 212 -23.26 0.17 15.87
C GLU A 212 -23.99 0.21 14.51
N GLU A 213 -24.22 1.41 13.97
CA GLU A 213 -24.81 1.58 12.64
C GLU A 213 -23.91 0.97 11.55
N THR A 214 -22.59 1.12 11.70
CA THR A 214 -21.60 0.54 10.77
C THR A 214 -21.65 -0.99 10.82
N LEU A 215 -21.75 -1.57 12.02
CA LEU A 215 -21.84 -3.02 12.20
C LEU A 215 -23.14 -3.57 11.60
N ALA A 216 -24.28 -2.91 11.85
CA ALA A 216 -25.57 -3.28 11.30
C ALA A 216 -25.54 -3.31 9.76
N LEU A 217 -25.04 -2.25 9.14
CA LEU A 217 -24.89 -2.16 7.68
C LEU A 217 -23.96 -3.24 7.11
N ALA A 218 -22.87 -3.58 7.81
CA ALA A 218 -21.95 -4.63 7.37
C ALA A 218 -22.61 -6.02 7.39
N VAL A 219 -23.44 -6.30 8.40
CA VAL A 219 -24.22 -7.55 8.51
C VAL A 219 -25.25 -7.63 7.39
N GLU A 220 -26.01 -6.57 7.15
CA GLU A 220 -26.99 -6.50 6.05
C GLU A 220 -26.33 -6.68 4.69
N TYR A 221 -25.22 -5.97 4.43
CA TYR A 221 -24.47 -6.12 3.18
C TYR A 221 -24.00 -7.54 2.96
N LYS A 222 -23.52 -8.22 4.01
CA LYS A 222 -23.09 -9.64 3.91
C LYS A 222 -24.25 -10.56 3.57
N ALA A 223 -25.45 -10.31 4.10
CA ALA A 223 -26.66 -11.05 3.77
C ALA A 223 -27.07 -10.82 2.30
N LEU A 224 -27.10 -9.56 1.87
CA LEU A 224 -27.40 -9.19 0.48
C LEU A 224 -26.41 -9.80 -0.51
N LYS A 225 -25.11 -9.81 -0.17
CA LYS A 225 -24.08 -10.41 -1.03
C LYS A 225 -24.27 -11.92 -1.20
N LYS A 226 -24.58 -12.64 -0.12
CA LYS A 226 -24.91 -14.07 -0.19
C LYS A 226 -26.14 -14.33 -1.06
N LEU A 227 -27.17 -13.48 -0.94
CA LEU A 227 -28.38 -13.58 -1.75
C LEU A 227 -28.06 -13.34 -3.24
N GLU A 228 -27.28 -12.30 -3.56
CA GLU A 228 -26.84 -11.99 -4.92
C GLU A 228 -26.10 -13.17 -5.55
N ASP A 229 -25.14 -13.78 -4.83
CA ASP A 229 -24.38 -14.92 -5.33
C ASP A 229 -25.26 -16.15 -5.57
N THR A 230 -26.26 -16.35 -4.70
CA THR A 230 -27.26 -17.42 -4.86
C THR A 230 -28.14 -17.21 -6.08
N LEU A 231 -28.61 -15.97 -6.30
CA LEU A 231 -29.39 -15.60 -7.48
C LEU A 231 -28.58 -15.76 -8.77
N ARG A 232 -27.31 -15.32 -8.79
CA ARG A 232 -26.41 -15.51 -9.93
C ARG A 232 -26.25 -16.99 -10.29
N LYS A 233 -26.09 -17.87 -9.29
CA LYS A 233 -26.04 -19.33 -9.50
C LYS A 233 -27.35 -19.87 -10.09
N ARG A 234 -28.51 -19.43 -9.59
CA ARG A 234 -29.82 -19.82 -10.13
C ARG A 234 -30.01 -19.38 -11.58
N ILE A 235 -29.66 -18.14 -11.91
CA ILE A 235 -29.74 -17.62 -13.28
C ILE A 235 -28.84 -18.43 -14.22
N LYS A 236 -27.62 -18.77 -13.79
CA LYS A 236 -26.70 -19.60 -14.60
C LYS A 236 -27.32 -20.96 -14.91
N ARG A 237 -27.88 -21.63 -13.90
CA ARG A 237 -28.56 -22.93 -14.08
C ARG A 237 -29.78 -22.82 -15.01
N ALA A 238 -30.60 -21.79 -14.84
CA ALA A 238 -31.76 -21.56 -15.69
C ALA A 238 -31.37 -21.33 -17.16
N LYS A 239 -30.28 -20.60 -17.42
CA LYS A 239 -29.73 -20.42 -18.78
C LYS A 239 -29.29 -21.75 -19.39
N THR A 240 -28.53 -22.57 -18.65
CA THR A 240 -28.08 -23.89 -19.12
C THR A 240 -29.26 -24.83 -19.40
N ASN A 241 -30.27 -24.86 -18.53
CA ASN A 241 -31.46 -25.69 -18.74
C ASN A 241 -32.27 -25.23 -19.97
N ASN A 242 -32.41 -23.93 -20.17
CA ASN A 242 -33.13 -23.39 -21.33
C ASN A 242 -32.42 -23.72 -22.64
N GLU A 243 -31.08 -23.64 -22.66
CA GLU A 243 -30.26 -24.08 -23.80
C GLU A 243 -30.39 -25.58 -24.07
N TYR A 244 -30.40 -26.42 -23.03
CA TYR A 244 -30.64 -27.85 -23.15
C TYR A 244 -32.01 -28.17 -23.74
N VAL A 245 -33.08 -27.53 -23.25
CA VAL A 245 -34.45 -27.70 -23.78
C VAL A 245 -34.54 -27.24 -25.23
N LYS A 246 -33.85 -26.15 -25.59
CA LYS A 246 -33.79 -25.65 -26.96
C LYS A 246 -33.13 -26.68 -27.90
N ASN A 247 -32.01 -27.27 -27.47
CA ASN A 247 -31.31 -28.29 -28.25
C ASN A 247 -32.11 -29.59 -28.39
N LEU A 248 -32.86 -29.99 -27.36
CA LEU A 248 -33.78 -31.13 -27.46
C LEU A 248 -34.90 -30.88 -28.49
N LYS A 249 -35.46 -29.67 -28.53
CA LYS A 249 -36.48 -29.32 -29.54
C LYS A 249 -35.91 -29.39 -30.96
N TYR A 250 -34.69 -28.91 -31.19
CA TYR A 250 -34.07 -29.00 -32.52
C TYR A 250 -33.88 -30.44 -32.98
N LYS A 251 -33.37 -31.33 -32.11
CA LYS A 251 -33.23 -32.76 -32.44
C LYS A 251 -34.56 -33.43 -32.77
N LEU A 252 -35.61 -33.12 -32.00
CA LEU A 252 -36.94 -33.68 -32.25
C LEU A 252 -37.53 -33.22 -33.59
N HIS A 253 -37.18 -32.02 -34.06
CA HIS A 253 -37.57 -31.53 -35.38
C HIS A 253 -36.78 -32.21 -36.50
N GLU A 254 -35.46 -32.36 -36.35
CA GLU A 254 -34.62 -33.09 -37.31
C GLU A 254 -35.05 -34.56 -37.47
N GLU A 255 -35.38 -35.24 -36.37
CA GLU A 255 -35.85 -36.63 -36.39
C GLU A 255 -37.19 -36.77 -37.13
N LYS A 256 -38.14 -35.85 -36.91
CA LYS A 256 -39.43 -35.84 -37.62
C LYS A 256 -39.30 -35.54 -39.12
N ASP A 257 -38.40 -34.63 -39.48
CA ASP A 257 -38.16 -34.29 -40.88
C ASP A 257 -37.48 -35.46 -41.62
N GLN A 258 -36.62 -36.23 -40.95
CA GLN A 258 -36.04 -37.46 -41.50
C GLN A 258 -37.06 -38.60 -41.64
N GLU A 259 -38.01 -38.72 -40.71
CA GLU A 259 -39.07 -39.74 -40.76
C GLU A 259 -40.10 -39.48 -41.88
N LEU A 260 -40.30 -38.21 -42.25
CA LEU A 260 -41.13 -37.79 -43.39
C LEU A 260 -40.45 -37.97 -44.75
N LEU A 261 -39.11 -37.97 -44.81
CA LEU A 261 -38.33 -38.18 -46.04
C LEU A 261 -38.12 -39.66 -46.38
N ASN A 262 -38.31 -40.55 -45.39
CA ASN A 262 -38.09 -42.00 -45.53
C ASN A 262 -39.40 -42.81 -45.69
N ASN A 263 -40.56 -42.14 -45.78
CA ASN A 263 -41.87 -42.73 -46.11
C ASN A 263 -42.40 -42.14 -47.42
#